data_AF-A0AA86TA08-F1
#
_entry.id   AF-A0AA86TA08-F1
#
_cell.length_a   1.000
_cell.length_b   1.000
_cell.length_c   1.000
_cell.angle_alpha   90.00
_cell.angle_beta   90.00
_cell.angle_gamma   90.00
#
_symmetry.space_group_name_H-M   'P 1'
#
loop_
_entity.id
_entity.type
_entity.pdbx_description
1 polymer ?
#
loop_
_entity_poly.entity_id
_entity_poly.type
_entity_poly.pdbx_seq_one_letter_code
_entity_poly.pdbx_strand_id
1 'polypeptide(L)'
;MVGEGSIGSNRVLLAGPLGWMNESGPPLRALLNDYQISPDRLIVIHDDLDMEFGRLRLRRAGGSGGHNGLKSILQSLGTPEFCRLKIGIGRPAPGQDSADYVLEPFSDEETERLPDILDRAIRAVECVVAEGIEAAMNRFNPLASEA
;
A
#
# COMPACT_ATOMS: atom_id res chain seq x y z
N MET A 1 15.84 -1.08 1.49
CA MET A 1 16.31 0.20 0.91
C MET A 1 15.51 1.32 1.54
N VAL A 2 16.14 2.44 1.87
CA VAL A 2 15.48 3.62 2.43
C VAL A 2 15.94 4.84 1.64
N GLY A 3 15.00 5.70 1.27
CA GLY A 3 15.26 7.01 0.68
C GLY A 3 14.58 8.10 1.51
N GLU A 4 15.20 9.26 1.60
CA GLU A 4 14.62 10.44 2.26
C GLU A 4 14.17 11.46 1.22
N GLY A 5 13.09 12.18 1.50
CA GLY A 5 12.60 13.26 0.65
C GLY A 5 11.62 14.17 1.38
N SER A 6 10.93 14.99 0.59
CA SER A 6 9.89 15.88 1.09
C SER A 6 8.68 15.89 0.18
N ILE A 7 7.48 15.86 0.78
CA ILE A 7 6.21 16.14 0.10
C ILE A 7 5.70 17.46 0.66
N GLY A 8 5.76 18.52 -0.14
CA GLY A 8 5.61 19.89 0.35
C GLY A 8 6.65 20.20 1.44
N SER A 9 6.19 20.67 2.60
CA SER A 9 7.04 20.92 3.76
C SER A 9 7.24 19.70 4.68
N ASN A 10 6.61 18.56 4.39
CA ASN A 10 6.68 17.36 5.21
C ASN A 10 7.87 16.50 4.80
N ARG A 11 8.81 16.24 5.71
CA ARG A 11 9.85 15.23 5.51
C ARG A 11 9.23 13.84 5.51
N VAL A 12 9.62 13.01 4.55
CA VAL A 12 9.13 11.64 4.40
C VAL A 12 10.30 10.68 4.20
N LEU A 13 10.09 9.45 4.64
CA LEU A 13 10.96 8.31 4.37
C LEU A 13 10.21 7.36 3.45
N LEU A 14 10.85 6.97 2.36
CA LEU A 14 10.37 5.87 1.52
C LEU A 14 11.18 4.63 1.87
N ALA A 15 10.50 3.53 2.20
CA ALA A 15 11.13 2.27 2.56
C ALA A 15 10.61 1.13 1.70
N GLY A 16 11.53 0.39 1.09
CA GLY A 16 11.26 -0.87 0.40
C GLY A 16 12.00 -2.01 1.09
N PRO A 17 11.31 -2.98 1.73
CA PRO A 17 11.94 -4.19 2.24
C PRO A 17 12.65 -4.93 1.09
N LEU A 18 13.88 -5.39 1.33
CA LEU A 18 14.68 -6.15 0.34
C LEU A 18 14.63 -7.67 0.57
N GLY A 19 13.96 -8.10 1.64
CA GLY A 19 13.82 -9.51 2.00
C GLY A 19 12.54 -10.13 1.46
N TRP A 20 12.22 -11.31 1.97
CA TRP A 20 10.99 -12.01 1.62
C TRP A 20 9.75 -11.27 2.10
N MET A 21 8.65 -11.39 1.35
CA MET A 21 7.40 -10.71 1.68
C MET A 21 6.90 -11.03 3.09
N ASN A 22 7.00 -12.29 3.53
CA ASN A 22 6.65 -12.74 4.89
C ASN A 22 7.58 -12.21 5.99
N GLU A 23 8.67 -11.54 5.65
CA GLU A 23 9.64 -10.93 6.58
C GLU A 23 9.65 -9.39 6.50
N SER A 24 8.58 -8.79 5.97
CA SER A 24 8.48 -7.33 5.83
C SER A 24 8.39 -6.56 7.16
N GLY A 25 7.88 -7.20 8.22
CA GLY A 25 7.60 -6.55 9.50
C GLY A 25 8.83 -6.20 10.35
N PRO A 26 9.76 -7.14 10.61
CA PRO A 26 10.95 -6.87 11.43
C PRO A 26 11.81 -5.69 10.96
N PRO A 27 12.19 -5.55 9.67
CA PRO A 27 12.97 -4.40 9.21
C PRO A 27 12.18 -3.09 9.28
N LEU A 28 10.87 -3.13 9.03
CA LEU A 28 10.01 -1.96 9.19
C LEU A 28 9.95 -1.49 10.65
N ARG A 29 9.80 -2.41 11.60
CA ARG A 29 9.78 -2.09 13.04
C ARG A 29 11.12 -1.46 13.47
N ALA A 30 12.25 -2.01 13.00
CA ALA A 30 13.56 -1.43 13.28
C ALA A 30 13.64 0.00 12.74
N LEU A 31 13.22 0.24 11.49
CA LEU A 31 13.21 1.56 10.88
C LEU A 31 12.35 2.57 11.66
N LEU A 32 11.14 2.19 12.08
CA LEU A 32 10.28 3.06 12.88
C LEU A 32 10.93 3.42 14.23
N ASN A 33 11.64 2.48 14.87
CA ASN A 33 12.35 2.74 16.12
C ASN A 33 13.53 3.69 15.91
N ASP A 34 14.35 3.45 14.87
CA ASP A 34 15.55 4.25 14.58
C ASP A 34 15.20 5.72 14.30
N TYR A 35 14.10 5.96 13.60
CA TYR A 35 13.62 7.31 13.27
C TYR A 35 12.60 7.85 14.27
N GLN A 36 12.28 7.10 15.33
CA GLN A 36 11.29 7.48 16.35
C GLN A 36 9.92 7.83 15.76
N ILE A 37 9.47 7.06 14.77
CA ILE A 37 8.19 7.24 14.08
C ILE A 37 7.15 6.29 14.67
N SER A 38 6.01 6.83 15.05
CA SER A 38 4.87 6.05 15.53
C SER A 38 4.10 5.37 14.38
N PRO A 39 3.49 4.19 14.59
CA PRO A 39 2.76 3.47 13.53
C PRO A 39 1.61 4.24 12.88
N ASP A 40 0.97 5.18 13.58
CA ASP A 40 -0.10 6.03 13.01
C ASP A 40 0.40 6.99 11.92
N ARG A 41 1.72 7.21 11.84
CA ARG A 41 2.38 7.99 10.76
C ARG A 41 2.88 7.12 9.60
N LEU A 42 2.69 5.81 9.68
CA LEU A 42 3.06 4.87 8.63
C LEU A 42 1.96 4.78 7.57
N ILE A 43 2.36 4.79 6.30
CA ILE A 43 1.52 4.46 5.15
C ILE A 43 2.12 3.20 4.50
N VAL A 44 1.35 2.10 4.46
CA VAL A 44 1.73 0.87 3.77
C VAL A 44 1.01 0.80 2.43
N ILE A 45 1.76 0.72 1.34
CA ILE A 45 1.23 0.56 -0.02
C ILE A 45 1.38 -0.91 -0.40
N HIS A 46 0.29 -1.56 -0.81
CA HIS A 46 0.31 -2.99 -1.15
C HIS A 46 -0.77 -3.36 -2.18
N ASP A 47 -0.58 -4.47 -2.86
CA ASP A 47 -1.54 -5.06 -3.78
C ASP A 47 -2.73 -5.69 -3.05
N ASP A 48 -3.88 -5.80 -3.73
CA ASP A 48 -5.07 -6.42 -3.19
C ASP A 48 -5.83 -7.25 -4.24
N LEU A 49 -5.97 -8.54 -3.96
CA LEU A 49 -6.66 -9.50 -4.83
C LEU A 49 -8.18 -9.30 -4.87
N ASP A 50 -8.76 -8.72 -3.83
CA ASP A 50 -10.21 -8.52 -3.74
C ASP A 50 -10.71 -7.27 -4.47
N MET A 51 -9.80 -6.51 -5.06
CA MET A 51 -10.08 -5.25 -5.75
C MET A 51 -9.73 -5.38 -7.22
N GLU A 52 -10.63 -4.89 -8.09
CA GLU A 52 -10.41 -4.82 -9.54
C GLU A 52 -9.10 -4.11 -9.88
N PHE A 53 -8.48 -4.53 -10.99
CA PHE A 53 -7.20 -3.97 -11.44
C PHE A 53 -7.26 -2.44 -11.55
N GLY A 54 -6.33 -1.77 -10.86
CA GLY A 54 -6.20 -0.31 -10.81
C GLY A 54 -7.12 0.40 -9.83
N ARG A 55 -8.01 -0.32 -9.13
CA ARG A 55 -8.84 0.28 -8.08
C ARG A 55 -7.98 0.66 -6.88
N LEU A 56 -8.14 1.87 -6.36
CA LEU A 56 -7.45 2.33 -5.16
C LEU A 56 -8.38 2.35 -3.95
N ARG A 57 -7.83 2.04 -2.77
CA ARG A 57 -8.58 2.20 -1.51
C ARG A 57 -7.65 2.49 -0.34
N LEU A 58 -7.90 3.61 0.32
CA LEU A 58 -7.28 3.99 1.59
C LEU A 58 -8.05 3.43 2.78
N ARG A 59 -7.32 2.91 3.78
CA ARG A 59 -7.85 2.40 5.06
C ARG A 59 -6.96 2.80 6.23
N ARG A 60 -7.57 3.16 7.36
CA ARG A 60 -6.87 3.56 8.61
C ARG A 60 -6.36 2.39 9.46
N ALA A 61 -7.05 1.26 9.37
CA ALA A 61 -6.71 0.03 10.08
C ALA A 61 -7.31 -1.18 9.34
N GLY A 62 -6.87 -2.39 9.69
CA GLY A 62 -7.44 -3.62 9.15
C GLY A 62 -6.61 -4.88 9.41
N GLY A 63 -7.16 -6.03 9.06
CA GLY A 63 -6.46 -7.31 9.09
C GLY A 63 -5.45 -7.46 7.94
N SER A 64 -4.79 -8.62 7.85
CA SER A 64 -3.88 -8.90 6.73
C SER A 64 -4.60 -9.23 5.43
N GLY A 65 -5.85 -9.70 5.49
CA GLY A 65 -6.58 -10.15 4.28
C GLY A 65 -5.88 -11.31 3.56
N GLY A 66 -5.10 -12.11 4.28
CA GLY A 66 -4.27 -13.18 3.68
C GLY A 66 -2.91 -12.70 3.13
N HIS A 67 -2.67 -11.40 3.03
CA HIS A 67 -1.40 -10.86 2.52
C HIS A 67 -0.25 -11.09 3.50
N ASN A 68 0.80 -11.80 3.06
CA ASN A 68 1.92 -12.22 3.90
C ASN A 68 2.75 -11.05 4.47
N GLY A 69 2.97 -10.00 3.67
CA GLY A 69 3.62 -8.75 4.13
C GLY A 69 2.87 -8.07 5.25
N LEU A 70 1.57 -7.80 5.06
CA LEU A 70 0.71 -7.25 6.10
C LEU A 70 0.66 -8.11 7.37
N LYS A 71 0.62 -9.45 7.23
CA LYS A 71 0.68 -10.36 8.38
C LYS A 71 1.99 -10.17 9.18
N SER A 72 3.11 -10.08 8.48
CA SER A 72 4.43 -9.83 9.07
C SER A 72 4.50 -8.48 9.79
N ILE A 73 3.98 -7.42 9.16
CA ILE A 73 3.92 -6.07 9.72
C ILE A 73 3.05 -6.03 10.97
N LEU A 74 1.82 -6.59 10.91
CA LEU A 74 0.90 -6.65 12.04
C LEU A 74 1.52 -7.37 13.24
N GLN A 75 2.16 -8.51 13.00
CA GLN A 75 2.84 -9.26 14.06
C GLN A 75 4.00 -8.48 14.68
N SER A 76 4.76 -7.75 13.86
CA SER A 76 5.94 -7.01 14.31
C SER A 76 5.59 -5.72 15.05
N LEU A 77 4.57 -5.00 14.59
CA LEU A 77 4.14 -3.74 15.21
C LEU A 77 3.20 -3.96 16.40
N GLY A 78 2.51 -5.11 16.47
CA GLY A 78 1.55 -5.41 17.53
C GLY A 78 0.27 -4.56 17.48
N THR A 79 0.06 -3.82 16.39
CA THR A 79 -1.09 -2.94 16.20
C THR A 79 -1.52 -2.92 14.73
N PRO A 80 -2.84 -2.85 14.44
CA PRO A 80 -3.36 -2.63 13.09
C PRO A 80 -3.48 -1.15 12.72
N GLU A 81 -3.19 -0.23 13.64
CA GLU A 81 -3.44 1.22 13.52
C GLU A 81 -2.38 1.93 12.68
N PHE A 82 -2.39 1.67 11.37
CA PHE A 82 -1.56 2.36 10.38
C PHE A 82 -2.31 2.47 9.03
N CYS A 83 -2.04 3.57 8.31
CA CYS A 83 -2.67 3.84 7.03
C CYS A 83 -2.24 2.80 5.98
N ARG A 84 -3.17 2.42 5.10
CA ARG A 84 -2.93 1.50 4.00
C ARG A 84 -3.49 2.07 2.71
N LEU A 85 -2.68 2.08 1.67
CA LEU A 85 -3.13 2.28 0.30
C LEU A 85 -3.13 0.92 -0.39
N LYS A 86 -4.34 0.41 -0.63
CA LYS A 86 -4.58 -0.83 -1.37
C LYS A 86 -4.64 -0.51 -2.87
N ILE A 87 -3.90 -1.25 -3.67
CA ILE A 87 -3.93 -1.18 -5.14
C ILE A 87 -4.50 -2.50 -5.64
N GLY A 88 -5.66 -2.45 -6.29
CA GLY A 88 -6.31 -3.64 -6.81
C GLY A 88 -5.51 -4.24 -7.96
N ILE A 89 -5.26 -5.54 -7.87
CA ILE A 89 -4.62 -6.31 -8.94
C ILE A 89 -5.61 -7.28 -9.61
N GLY A 90 -6.81 -7.46 -9.04
CA GLY A 90 -7.79 -8.42 -9.52
C GLY A 90 -7.64 -9.80 -8.89
N ARG A 91 -8.52 -10.72 -9.29
CA ARG A 91 -8.50 -12.10 -8.81
C ARG A 91 -7.89 -13.03 -9.85
N PRO A 92 -7.18 -14.08 -9.42
CA PRO A 92 -6.69 -15.12 -10.32
C PRO A 92 -7.85 -15.80 -11.05
N ALA A 93 -7.55 -16.39 -12.21
CA ALA A 93 -8.51 -17.19 -12.94
C ALA A 93 -8.98 -18.39 -12.09
N PRO A 94 -10.20 -18.91 -12.30
CA PRO A 94 -10.68 -20.08 -11.55
C PRO A 94 -9.69 -21.24 -11.61
N GLY A 95 -9.20 -21.68 -10.44
CA GLY A 95 -8.25 -22.79 -10.31
C GLY A 95 -6.77 -22.40 -10.29
N GLN A 96 -6.43 -21.13 -10.51
CA GLN A 96 -5.07 -20.62 -10.36
C GLN A 96 -4.79 -20.27 -8.90
N ASP A 97 -3.59 -20.64 -8.41
CA ASP A 97 -3.18 -20.32 -7.04
C ASP A 97 -2.90 -18.82 -6.88
N SER A 98 -3.30 -18.25 -5.74
CA SER A 98 -3.12 -16.82 -5.50
C SER A 98 -1.67 -16.41 -5.31
N ALA A 99 -0.81 -17.30 -4.77
CA ALA A 99 0.62 -17.03 -4.62
C ALA A 99 1.34 -17.03 -5.97
N ASP A 100 0.92 -17.89 -6.90
CA ASP A 100 1.46 -17.90 -8.26
C ASP A 100 1.03 -16.63 -9.01
N TYR A 101 -0.25 -16.26 -8.94
CA TYR A 101 -0.79 -15.09 -9.63
C TYR A 101 -0.13 -13.77 -9.23
N VAL A 102 0.13 -13.53 -7.94
CA VAL A 102 0.81 -12.29 -7.49
C VAL A 102 2.28 -12.19 -7.93
N LEU A 103 2.85 -13.28 -8.43
CA LEU A 103 4.22 -13.33 -8.95
C LEU A 103 4.26 -13.22 -10.49
N GLU A 104 3.11 -13.23 -11.15
CA GLU A 104 3.02 -13.05 -12.59
C GLU A 104 3.33 -11.61 -13.01
N PRO A 105 3.98 -11.41 -14.17
CA PRO A 105 4.12 -10.08 -14.73
C PRO A 105 2.76 -9.52 -15.15
N PHE A 106 2.62 -8.20 -15.11
CA PHE A 106 1.48 -7.52 -15.72
C PHE A 106 1.44 -7.82 -17.23
N SER A 107 0.22 -8.00 -17.75
CA SER A 107 -0.03 -8.05 -19.19
C SER A 107 0.30 -6.72 -19.86
N ASP A 108 0.36 -6.70 -21.19
CA ASP A 108 0.61 -5.47 -21.95
C ASP A 108 -0.48 -4.41 -21.69
N GLU A 109 -1.76 -4.83 -21.67
CA GLU A 109 -2.90 -3.95 -21.37
C GLU A 109 -2.83 -3.37 -19.94
N GLU A 110 -2.49 -4.20 -18.95
CA GLU A 110 -2.29 -3.74 -17.58
C GLU A 110 -1.12 -2.77 -17.49
N THR A 111 -0.02 -3.08 -18.16
CA THR A 111 1.20 -2.25 -18.21
C THR A 111 0.92 -0.88 -18.81
N GLU A 112 0.11 -0.80 -19.87
CA GLU A 112 -0.33 0.48 -20.46
C GLU A 112 -1.14 1.34 -19.49
N ARG A 113 -1.91 0.72 -18.58
CA ARG A 113 -2.74 1.41 -17.59
C ARG A 113 -2.01 1.77 -16.29
N LEU A 114 -0.86 1.16 -16.02
CA LEU A 114 -0.09 1.38 -14.79
C LEU A 114 0.27 2.86 -14.54
N PRO A 115 0.73 3.65 -15.53
CA PRO A 115 1.10 5.05 -15.29
C PRO A 115 -0.02 5.88 -14.64
N ASP A 116 -1.26 5.73 -15.11
CA ASP A 116 -2.42 6.46 -14.58
C ASP A 116 -2.80 5.98 -13.17
N ILE A 117 -2.72 4.67 -12.92
CA ILE A 117 -2.98 4.07 -11.61
C ILE A 117 -1.95 4.60 -10.59
N LEU A 118 -0.67 4.62 -10.99
CA LEU A 118 0.42 5.08 -10.15
C LEU A 118 0.33 6.59 -9.89
N ASP A 119 -0.01 7.41 -10.89
CA ASP A 119 -0.23 8.85 -10.71
C ASP A 119 -1.35 9.11 -9.69
N ARG A 120 -2.47 8.39 -9.80
CA ARG A 120 -3.57 8.48 -8.84
C ARG A 120 -3.15 8.00 -7.44
N ALA A 121 -2.33 6.96 -7.34
CA ALA A 121 -1.79 6.46 -6.08
C ALA A 121 -0.86 7.47 -5.41
N ILE A 122 0.01 8.12 -6.18
CA ILE A 122 0.89 9.20 -5.72
C ILE A 122 0.05 10.34 -5.13
N ARG A 123 -0.94 10.84 -5.88
CA ARG A 123 -1.84 11.90 -5.40
C ARG A 123 -2.60 11.51 -4.13
N ALA A 124 -2.95 10.24 -3.98
CA ALA A 124 -3.59 9.74 -2.77
C ALA A 124 -2.64 9.80 -1.56
N VAL A 125 -1.39 9.37 -1.73
CA VAL A 125 -0.35 9.45 -0.68
C VAL A 125 -0.07 10.91 -0.32
N GLU A 126 0.10 11.78 -1.31
CA GLU A 126 0.32 13.22 -1.08
C GLU A 126 -0.84 13.84 -0.29
N CYS A 127 -2.08 13.49 -0.60
CA CYS A 127 -3.25 13.95 0.14
C CYS A 127 -3.28 13.43 1.58
N VAL A 128 -2.90 12.16 1.83
CA VAL A 128 -2.76 11.65 3.21
C VAL A 128 -1.73 12.48 3.98
N VAL A 129 -0.59 12.80 3.36
CA VAL A 129 0.50 13.56 4.00
C VAL A 129 0.12 15.02 4.23
N ALA A 130 -0.59 15.66 3.30
CA ALA A 130 -0.92 17.08 3.37
C ALA A 130 -2.21 17.39 4.16
N GLU A 131 -3.23 16.55 3.99
CA GLU A 131 -4.61 16.81 4.45
C GLU A 131 -5.12 15.76 5.44
N GLY A 132 -4.38 14.66 5.64
CA GLY A 132 -4.75 13.56 6.51
C GLY A 132 -5.61 12.49 5.85
N ILE A 133 -5.70 11.34 6.52
CA ILE A 133 -6.33 10.13 5.96
C ILE A 133 -7.82 10.28 5.66
N GLU A 134 -8.58 11.01 6.49
CA GLU A 134 -10.03 11.16 6.29
C GLU A 134 -10.35 11.93 5.00
N ALA A 135 -9.62 13.02 4.74
CA ALA A 135 -9.74 13.80 3.52
C ALA A 135 -9.37 12.96 2.28
N ALA A 136 -8.25 12.23 2.38
CA ALA A 136 -7.79 11.35 1.31
C ALA A 136 -8.78 10.20 1.05
N MET A 137 -9.34 9.58 2.08
CA MET A 137 -10.36 8.55 1.94
C MET A 137 -11.59 9.07 1.21
N ASN A 138 -12.09 10.25 1.56
CA ASN A 138 -13.25 10.85 0.90
C ASN A 138 -12.99 11.18 -0.58
N ARG A 139 -11.76 11.56 -0.93
CA ARG A 139 -11.39 11.95 -2.30
C ARG A 139 -11.07 10.74 -3.19
N PHE A 140 -10.42 9.71 -2.66
CA PHE A 140 -9.84 8.64 -3.47
C PHE A 140 -10.56 7.28 -3.37
N ASN A 141 -11.35 7.03 -2.32
CA ASN A 141 -12.11 5.78 -2.17
C ASN A 141 -13.39 5.67 -3.01
N PRO A 142 -14.09 6.76 -3.39
CA PRO A 142 -15.23 6.63 -4.28
C PRO A 142 -14.80 5.93 -5.58
N LEU A 143 -15.70 5.10 -6.10
CA LEU A 143 -15.59 4.66 -7.50
C LEU A 143 -15.63 5.93 -8.34
N ALA A 144 -14.69 6.09 -9.28
CA ALA A 144 -14.81 7.15 -10.26
C ALA A 144 -16.19 6.99 -10.88
N SER A 145 -17.08 7.96 -10.70
CA SER A 145 -18.33 7.98 -11.42
C SER A 145 -17.96 8.01 -12.89
N GLU A 146 -18.36 6.99 -13.64
CA GLU A 146 -18.32 7.03 -15.10
C GLU A 146 -19.03 8.32 -15.52
N ALA A 147 -18.29 9.21 -16.15
CA ALA A 147 -18.79 10.44 -16.78
C ALA A 147 -18.79 10.24 -18.29
#